data_AF-A0A3A6CQT5-F1
#
_entry.id   AF-A0A3A6CQT5-F1
#
_cell.length_a   1.000
_cell.length_b   1.000
_cell.length_c   1.000
_cell.angle_alpha   90.00
_cell.angle_beta   90.00
_cell.angle_gamma   90.00
#
_symmetry.space_group_name_H-M   'P 1'
#
loop_
_entity.id
_entity.type
_entity.pdbx_description
1 polymer ?
#
loop_
_entity_poly.entity_id
_entity_poly.type
_entity_poly.pdbx_seq_one_letter_code
_entity_poly.pdbx_strand_id
1 'polypeptide(L)' 'MKNYKIAVAGTGYVGLSLSVLLAQHNQVMAVDIVQAKVDMINNHKSPIQDDYIEKYTGRRKTHDEREKTEPDDPEAA' A
#
# COMPACT_ATOMS: atom_id res chain seq x y z
N MET A 1 -1.54 -17.25 -10.26
CA MET A 1 -0.29 -16.86 -9.56
C MET A 1 -0.40 -17.24 -8.08
N LYS A 2 0.73 -17.49 -7.41
CA LYS A 2 0.77 -17.90 -6.00
C LYS A 2 0.54 -16.66 -5.11
N ASN A 3 -0.34 -16.76 -4.12
CA ASN A 3 -0.57 -15.69 -3.14
C ASN A 3 0.43 -15.83 -1.98
N TYR A 4 1.34 -14.88 -1.82
CA TYR A 4 2.34 -14.89 -0.75
C TYR A 4 1.85 -14.15 0.50
N LYS A 5 2.35 -14.60 1.66
CA LYS A 5 2.27 -13.84 2.91
C LYS A 5 3.60 -13.14 3.11
N ILE A 6 3.59 -11.81 3.11
CA ILE A 6 4.80 -10.99 3.12
C ILE A 6 4.76 -10.10 4.37
N ALA A 7 5.79 -10.18 5.20
CA ALA A 7 5.99 -9.24 6.30
C ALA A 7 7.02 -8.18 5.87
N VAL A 8 6.71 -6.91 6.05
CA VAL A 8 7.63 -5.80 5.79
C VAL A 8 7.92 -5.10 7.11
N ALA A 9 9.17 -5.21 7.59
CA ALA A 9 9.61 -4.58 8.82
C ALA A 9 10.13 -3.16 8.52
N GLY A 10 9.45 -2.16 9.08
CA GLY A 10 9.70 -0.74 8.89
C GLY A 10 8.67 -0.09 7.96
N THR A 11 8.06 1.00 8.43
CA THR A 11 7.08 1.81 7.69
C THR A 11 7.63 3.20 7.36
N GLY A 12 8.91 3.25 7.00
CA GLY A 12 9.50 4.40 6.32
C GLY A 12 9.09 4.44 4.85
N TYR A 13 9.65 5.39 4.09
CA TYR A 13 9.32 5.59 2.68
C TYR A 13 9.45 4.31 1.84
N VAL A 14 10.59 3.61 1.94
CA VAL A 14 10.86 2.39 1.17
C VAL A 14 9.98 1.21 1.62
N GLY A 15 9.85 1.00 2.94
CA GLY A 15 9.09 -0.13 3.45
C GLY A 15 7.60 0.02 3.16
N LEU A 16 7.06 1.22 3.31
CA LEU A 16 5.64 1.47 3.06
C LEU A 16 5.31 1.46 1.56
N SER A 17 6.15 2.02 0.69
CA SER A 17 5.93 1.98 -0.76
C SER A 17 5.90 0.55 -1.30
N LEU A 18 6.84 -0.30 -0.86
CA LEU A 18 6.84 -1.73 -1.20
C LEU A 18 5.64 -2.46 -0.61
N SER A 19 5.25 -2.11 0.62
CA SER A 19 4.07 -2.72 1.25
C SER A 19 2.81 -2.46 0.44
N VAL A 20 2.61 -1.21 0.01
CA VAL A 20 1.47 -0.78 -0.81
C VAL A 20 1.48 -1.47 -2.17
N LEU A 21 2.63 -1.50 -2.87
CA LEU A 21 2.77 -2.15 -4.17
C LEU A 21 2.47 -3.66 -4.08
N LEU A 22 3.10 -4.35 -3.13
CA LEU A 22 2.98 -5.81 -3.00
C LEU A 22 1.57 -6.22 -2.53
N ALA A 23 0.88 -5.36 -1.77
CA ALA A 23 -0.47 -5.62 -1.26
C ALA A 23 -1.54 -5.70 -2.37
N GLN A 24 -1.23 -5.23 -3.58
CA GLN A 24 -2.14 -5.33 -4.73
C GLN A 24 -2.39 -6.77 -5.18
N HIS A 25 -1.44 -7.67 -4.90
CA HIS A 25 -1.47 -9.07 -5.34
C HIS A 25 -1.15 -10.10 -4.26
N ASN A 26 -0.70 -9.67 -3.08
CA ASN A 26 -0.29 -10.55 -1.99
C ASN A 26 -0.92 -10.12 -0.65
N GLN A 27 -0.91 -11.01 0.33
CA GLN A 27 -1.20 -10.64 1.70
C GLN A 27 0.04 -10.02 2.34
N VAL A 28 0.02 -8.71 2.55
CA VAL A 28 1.14 -7.97 3.16
C VAL A 28 0.78 -7.52 4.58
N MET A 29 1.74 -7.68 5.51
CA MET A 29 1.68 -7.13 6.86
C MET A 29 2.87 -6.17 7.06
N ALA A 30 2.57 -4.88 7.17
CA ALA A 30 3.56 -3.87 7.54
C ALA A 30 3.72 -3.84 9.07
N VAL A 31 4.97 -3.88 9.55
CA VAL A 31 5.31 -3.94 10.98
C VAL A 31 6.21 -2.76 11.32
N ASP A 32 5.89 -2.00 12.37
CA ASP A 32 6.72 -0.91 12.87
C ASP A 32 6.77 -0.95 14.39
N ILE A 33 7.86 -0.42 14.97
CA ILE A 33 8.01 -0.31 16.43
C ILE A 33 7.24 0.89 16.99
N VAL A 34 6.96 1.89 16.15
CA VAL A 34 6.26 3.10 16.54
C VAL A 34 4.75 2.88 16.43
N GLN A 35 4.10 2.67 17.58
CA GLN A 35 2.66 2.38 17.66
C GLN A 35 1.79 3.40 16.92
N ALA A 36 2.12 4.70 17.02
CA ALA A 36 1.37 5.74 16.33
C ALA A 36 1.34 5.55 14.79
N LYS A 37 2.43 5.06 14.19
CA LYS A 37 2.45 4.76 12.74
C LYS A 37 1.59 3.56 12.40
N VAL A 38 1.64 2.52 13.25
CA VAL A 38 0.80 1.32 13.13
C VAL A 38 -0.68 1.70 13.19
N ASP A 39 -1.07 2.55 14.14
CA ASP A 39 -2.44 3.01 14.31
C ASP A 39 -2.92 3.84 13.10
N MET A 40 -2.06 4.71 12.55
CA MET A 40 -2.38 5.44 11.32
C MET A 40 -2.66 4.49 10.16
N ILE A 41 -1.77 3.53 9.90
CA ILE A 41 -1.90 2.55 8.80
C ILE A 41 -3.17 1.71 8.97
N ASN A 42 -3.44 1.22 10.19
CA ASN A 42 -4.65 0.45 10.50
C ASN A 42 -5.94 1.26 10.32
N ASN A 43 -5.88 2.58 10.46
CA ASN A 43 -6.96 3.51 10.17
C ASN A 43 -6.95 4.02 8.71
N HIS A 44 -6.25 3.32 7.81
CA HIS A 44 -6.13 3.68 6.39
C HIS A 44 -5.55 5.07 6.13
N LYS A 45 -4.72 5.57 7.06
CA LYS A 45 -4.02 6.85 6.96
C LYS A 45 -2.53 6.61 6.77
N SER A 46 -1.93 7.26 5.78
CA SER A 46 -0.48 7.17 5.58
C SER A 46 0.28 7.89 6.71
N PRO A 47 1.31 7.28 7.32
CA PRO A 47 2.21 7.93 8.27
C PRO A 47 3.27 8.82 7.60
N ILE A 48 3.32 8.85 6.26
CA ILE A 48 4.21 9.71 5.47
C ILE A 48 3.39 10.46 4.41
N GLN A 49 3.82 11.68 4.09
CA GLN A 49 3.17 12.49 3.05
C GLN A 49 3.65 12.01 1.67
N ASP A 50 2.76 11.32 0.95
CA ASP A 50 3.00 10.79 -0.39
C ASP A 50 1.66 10.50 -1.06
N ASP A 51 1.37 11.21 -2.16
CA ASP A 51 0.06 11.18 -2.83
C ASP A 51 -0.30 9.78 -3.34
N TYR A 52 0.68 8.98 -3.75
CA TYR A 52 0.45 7.63 -4.24
C TYR A 52 0.14 6.69 -3.08
N ILE A 53 0.94 6.72 -2.02
CA ILE A 53 0.72 5.89 -0.84
C ILE A 53 -0.65 6.22 -0.25
N GLU A 54 -1.00 7.50 -0.13
CA GLU A 54 -2.33 7.91 0.33
C GLU A 54 -3.45 7.41 -0.59
N LYS A 55 -3.29 7.54 -1.92
CA LYS A 55 -4.23 7.01 -2.92
C LYS A 55 -4.46 5.51 -2.78
N TYR A 56 -3.46 4.73 -2.39
CA TYR A 56 -3.54 3.27 -2.36
C TYR A 56 -3.70 2.66 -0.95
N THR A 57 -3.45 3.39 0.14
CA THR A 57 -3.55 2.89 1.54
C THR A 57 -4.99 2.67 2.02
N GLY A 58 -5.98 3.25 1.32
CA GLY A 58 -7.42 3.05 1.58
C GLY A 58 -8.19 2.32 0.47
N ARG A 59 -7.54 1.97 -0.66
CA ARG A 59 -8.23 1.39 -1.82
C ARG A 59 -8.10 -0.13 -1.85
N ARG A 60 -9.20 -0.83 -1.53
CA ARG A 60 -9.42 -2.20 -2.01
C ARG A 60 -10.07 -2.13 -3.39
N LYS A 61 -9.29 -2.06 -4.46
CA LYS A 61 -9.83 -2.27 -5.80
C LYS A 61 -10.24 -3.74 -5.96
N THR A 62 -11.50 -3.97 -6.29
CA THR A 62 -12.00 -5.28 -6.73
C THR A 62 -11.37 -5.63 -8.09
N HIS A 63 -11.30 -6.91 -8.44
CA HIS A 63 -10.54 -7.38 -9.62
C HIS A 63 -10.97 -6.70 -10.94
N ASP A 64 -12.23 -6.28 -11.03
CA ASP A 64 -12.85 -5.61 -12.19
C ASP A 64 -12.40 -4.16 -12.40
N GLU A 65 -12.03 -3.43 -11.35
CA GLU A 65 -11.63 -2.02 -11.47
C GLU A 65 -10.15 -1.83 -11.85
N ARG A 66 -9.42 -2.93 -12.05
CA ARG A 66 -7.97 -2.97 -12.27
C ARG A 66 -7.59 -2.99 -13.75
N GLU A 67 -8.44 -3.51 -14.64
CA GLU A 67 -8.17 -3.48 -16.09
C GLU A 67 -8.41 -2.10 -16.72
N LYS A 68 -9.05 -1.18 -16.00
CA LYS A 68 -9.38 0.15 -16.49
C LYS A 68 -8.44 1.27 -16.02
N THR A 69 -7.43 0.96 -15.23
CA THR A 69 -6.38 1.94 -14.89
C THR A 69 -5.11 1.61 -15.63
N GLU A 70 -4.71 2.56 -16.46
CA GLU A 70 -3.54 2.53 -17.32
C GLU A 70 -2.24 2.24 -16.55
N PRO A 71 -1.22 1.68 -17.21
CA PRO A 71 -0.13 0.97 -16.53
C PRO A 71 0.71 1.82 -15.58
N ASP A 72 0.72 3.15 -15.71
CA ASP A 72 1.73 4.01 -15.07
C ASP A 72 1.24 5.41 -14.61
N ASP A 73 -0.05 5.61 -14.32
CA ASP A 73 -0.58 6.99 -14.20
C ASP A 73 -0.76 7.61 -12.77
N PRO A 74 -0.14 8.79 -12.45
CA PRO A 74 -0.68 9.76 -11.49
C PRO A 74 -1.73 10.75 -12.03
N GLU A 75 -1.69 11.13 -13.29
CA GLU A 75 -2.65 12.00 -14.02
C GLU A 75 -2.42 11.86 -15.54
N ALA A 76 -3.31 11.15 -16.25
CA ALA A 76 -3.06 10.61 -17.59
C ALA A 76 -2.63 11.66 -18.64
N ALA A 77 -1.31 11.84 -18.80
CA ALA A 77 -0.65 12.66 -19.82
C ALA A 77 0.73 12.10 -20.21
#